data_AF-A0AA97E0U9-F1
#
_entry.id   AF-A0AA97E0U9-F1
#
_cell.length_a   1.000
_cell.length_b   1.000
_cell.length_c   1.000
_cell.angle_alpha   90.00
_cell.angle_beta   90.00
_cell.angle_gamma   90.00
#
_symmetry.space_group_name_H-M   'P 1'
#
loop_
_entity.id
_entity.type
_entity.pdbx_description
1 polymer ?
#
loop_
_entity_poly.entity_id
_entity_poly.type
_entity_poly.pdbx_seq_one_letter_code
_entity_poly.pdbx_strand_id
1 'polypeptide(L)'
;MHLVSLAFADVEWQTQAIDSLKRRQTAFIERVMPKFNTIFDSQDSVLNPLFITWTLDSHEYAEQVFDMLHQVGIHTRLGEGWIRVALPAMEEIPVLDKALIQLLRGAGGQNQGSNAGMTRGELA
;
A
#
# COMPACT_ATOMS: atom_id res chain seq x y z
N MET A 1 5.29 25.05 -26.67
CA MET A 1 4.99 26.06 -25.64
C MET A 1 3.50 26.38 -25.51
N HIS A 2 2.70 26.46 -26.58
CA HIS A 2 1.27 26.84 -26.50
C HIS A 2 0.41 25.99 -25.53
N LEU A 3 0.52 24.66 -25.58
CA LEU A 3 -0.24 23.76 -24.68
C LEU A 3 0.13 23.94 -23.20
N VAL A 4 1.39 24.24 -22.92
CA VAL A 4 1.86 24.50 -21.55
C VAL A 4 1.23 25.78 -21.02
N SER A 5 1.17 26.84 -21.84
CA SER A 5 0.48 28.08 -21.50
C SER A 5 -1.01 27.88 -21.25
N LEU A 6 -1.67 27.04 -22.06
CA LEU A 6 -3.08 26.68 -21.84
C LEU A 6 -3.29 25.91 -20.53
N ALA A 7 -2.42 24.94 -20.22
CA ALA A 7 -2.48 24.20 -18.96
C ALA A 7 -2.30 25.11 -17.72
N PHE A 8 -1.39 26.09 -17.79
CA PHE A 8 -1.22 27.07 -16.72
C PHE A 8 -2.39 28.05 -16.60
N ALA A 9 -3.10 28.33 -17.68
CA ALA A 9 -4.26 29.21 -17.68
C ALA A 9 -5.53 28.54 -17.11
N ASP A 10 -5.56 27.21 -17.03
CA ASP A 10 -6.70 26.45 -16.51
C ASP A 10 -6.71 26.40 -14.97
N VAL A 11 -7.11 27.52 -14.37
CA VAL A 11 -7.19 27.69 -12.90
C VAL A 11 -8.30 26.83 -12.29
N GLU A 12 -9.37 26.57 -13.04
CA GLU A 12 -10.47 25.73 -12.59
C GLU A 12 -9.99 24.28 -12.40
N TRP A 13 -9.31 23.73 -13.40
CA TRP A 13 -8.72 22.40 -13.29
C TRP A 13 -7.71 22.31 -12.14
N GLN A 14 -6.84 23.32 -11.98
CA GLN A 14 -5.86 23.35 -10.89
C GLN A 14 -6.54 23.32 -9.50
N THR A 15 -7.60 24.11 -9.32
CA THR A 15 -8.35 24.17 -8.06
C THR A 15 -9.03 22.83 -7.77
N GLN A 16 -9.71 22.25 -8.77
CA GLN A 16 -10.38 20.95 -8.65
C GLN A 16 -9.37 19.83 -8.38
N ALA A 17 -8.19 19.87 -9.02
CA ALA A 17 -7.13 18.89 -8.82
C ALA A 17 -6.58 18.94 -7.38
N ILE A 18 -6.35 20.14 -6.85
CA ILE A 18 -5.88 20.33 -5.46
C ILE A 18 -6.91 19.80 -4.46
N ASP A 19 -8.20 20.10 -4.62
CA ASP A 19 -9.24 19.63 -3.70
C ASP A 19 -9.51 18.13 -3.84
N SER A 20 -9.38 17.58 -5.06
CA SER A 20 -9.35 16.13 -5.28
C SER A 20 -8.20 15.47 -4.54
N LEU A 21 -6.98 16.02 -4.63
CA LEU A 21 -5.80 15.50 -3.94
C LEU A 21 -6.00 15.46 -2.43
N LYS A 22 -6.50 16.55 -1.81
CA LYS A 22 -6.78 16.58 -0.38
C LYS A 22 -7.74 15.46 0.04
N ARG A 23 -8.87 15.33 -0.67
CA ARG A 23 -9.88 14.30 -0.37
C ARG A 23 -9.32 12.88 -0.51
N ARG A 24 -8.59 12.62 -1.58
CA ARG A 24 -7.97 11.31 -1.83
C ARG A 24 -6.91 10.99 -0.78
N GLN A 25 -6.11 11.98 -0.38
CA GLN A 25 -5.10 11.81 0.65
C GLN A 25 -5.71 11.51 2.03
N THR A 26 -6.76 12.23 2.43
CA THR A 26 -7.51 11.92 3.67
C THR A 26 -8.04 10.49 3.64
N ALA A 27 -8.74 10.10 2.56
CA ALA A 27 -9.28 8.76 2.43
C ALA A 27 -8.18 7.67 2.42
N PHE A 28 -7.03 7.94 1.79
CA PHE A 28 -5.90 7.02 1.78
C PHE A 28 -5.29 6.85 3.17
N ILE A 29 -5.07 7.94 3.91
CA ILE A 29 -4.50 7.92 5.27
C ILE A 29 -5.42 7.15 6.22
N GLU A 30 -6.73 7.41 6.17
CA GLU A 30 -7.68 6.78 7.09
C GLU A 30 -7.88 5.29 6.77
N ARG A 31 -7.93 4.95 5.48
CA ARG A 31 -8.39 3.61 5.06
C ARG A 31 -7.25 2.71 4.64
N VAL A 32 -6.25 3.20 3.93
CA VAL A 32 -5.25 2.36 3.25
C VAL A 32 -3.94 2.30 4.02
N MET A 33 -3.45 3.44 4.50
CA MET A 33 -2.16 3.57 5.19
C MET A 33 -1.98 2.59 6.37
N PRO A 34 -2.97 2.32 7.24
CA PRO A 34 -2.79 1.38 8.34
C PRO A 34 -2.47 -0.05 7.87
N LYS A 35 -3.00 -0.47 6.71
CA LYS A 35 -2.73 -1.79 6.14
C LYS A 35 -1.33 -1.86 5.58
N PHE A 36 -0.88 -0.82 4.88
CA PHE A 36 0.52 -0.75 4.45
C PHE A 36 1.47 -0.76 5.65
N ASN A 37 1.21 0.04 6.69
CA ASN A 37 2.03 0.02 7.90
C ASN A 37 2.13 -1.39 8.52
N THR A 38 1.03 -2.15 8.48
CA THR A 38 1.01 -3.53 8.98
C THR A 38 1.79 -4.49 8.06
N ILE A 39 1.61 -4.36 6.73
CA ILE A 39 2.27 -5.21 5.73
C ILE A 39 3.79 -4.98 5.71
N PHE A 40 4.18 -3.72 5.90
CA PHE A 40 5.56 -3.25 5.86
C PHE A 40 6.28 -3.35 7.20
N ASP A 41 5.54 -3.68 8.27
CA ASP A 41 6.00 -3.59 9.65
C ASP A 41 6.74 -2.27 9.96
N SER A 42 6.28 -1.16 9.35
CA SER A 42 6.95 0.13 9.40
C SER A 42 5.93 1.27 9.45
N GLN A 43 6.20 2.24 10.31
CA GLN A 43 5.49 3.53 10.32
C GLN A 43 6.37 4.67 9.80
N ASP A 44 7.64 4.40 9.48
CA ASP A 44 8.54 5.40 8.92
C ASP A 44 8.14 5.68 7.47
N SER A 45 7.42 6.78 7.28
CA SER A 45 6.89 7.16 5.98
C SER A 45 6.89 8.66 5.75
N VAL A 46 7.14 9.04 4.50
CA VAL A 46 7.09 10.43 4.03
C VAL A 46 5.87 10.62 3.14
N LEU A 47 4.93 11.41 3.62
CA LEU A 47 3.71 11.78 2.90
C LEU A 47 4.00 12.91 1.90
N ASN A 48 3.75 12.66 0.62
CA ASN A 48 3.72 13.68 -0.43
C ASN A 48 2.31 13.79 -1.01
N PRO A 49 1.96 14.90 -1.69
CA PRO A 49 0.63 15.07 -2.28
C PRO A 49 0.24 13.99 -3.29
N LEU A 50 1.22 13.38 -3.98
CA LEU A 50 0.98 12.44 -5.07
C LEU A 50 1.41 11.00 -4.76
N PHE A 51 2.10 10.77 -3.66
CA PHE A 51 2.62 9.47 -3.29
C PHE A 51 3.05 9.44 -1.82
N ILE A 52 3.24 8.24 -1.30
CA ILE A 52 3.77 8.01 0.04
C ILE A 52 4.93 7.02 -0.10
N THR A 53 6.03 7.29 0.58
CA THR A 53 7.20 6.42 0.61
C THR A 53 7.39 5.88 2.02
N TRP A 54 7.60 4.57 2.15
CA TRP A 54 7.98 3.91 3.40
C TRP A 54 9.43 3.45 3.34
N THR A 55 10.19 3.73 4.39
CA THR A 55 11.48 3.11 4.64
C THR A 55 11.26 1.77 5.34
N LEU A 56 11.99 0.75 4.93
CA LEU A 56 11.94 -0.60 5.47
C LEU A 56 13.32 -1.01 6.04
N ASP A 57 13.33 -2.04 6.86
CA ASP A 57 14.53 -2.46 7.61
C ASP A 57 15.72 -2.85 6.73
N SER A 58 15.46 -3.41 5.54
CA SER A 58 16.50 -3.77 4.58
C SER A 58 16.01 -3.72 3.13
N HIS A 59 16.94 -3.72 2.19
CA HIS A 59 16.64 -3.78 0.77
C HIS A 59 16.00 -5.13 0.38
N GLU A 60 16.50 -6.24 0.92
CA GLU A 60 15.98 -7.58 0.68
C GLU A 60 14.54 -7.71 1.18
N TYR A 61 14.22 -7.12 2.34
CA TYR A 61 12.86 -7.09 2.84
C TYR A 61 11.95 -6.24 1.94
N ALA A 62 12.45 -5.10 1.43
CA ALA A 62 11.71 -4.29 0.46
C ALA A 62 11.41 -5.05 -0.85
N GLU A 63 12.34 -5.85 -1.35
CA GLU A 63 12.11 -6.73 -2.51
C GLU A 63 11.02 -7.79 -2.23
N GLN A 64 11.09 -8.46 -1.09
CA GLN A 64 10.09 -9.46 -0.70
C GLN A 64 8.68 -8.87 -0.63
N VAL A 65 8.55 -7.71 0.01
CA VAL A 65 7.28 -7.01 0.14
C VAL A 65 6.78 -6.52 -1.23
N PHE A 66 7.67 -6.02 -2.07
CA PHE A 66 7.36 -5.60 -3.44
C PHE A 66 6.78 -6.74 -4.28
N ASP A 67 7.42 -7.91 -4.24
CA ASP A 67 6.94 -9.10 -4.96
C ASP A 67 5.59 -9.59 -4.43
N MET A 68 5.41 -9.59 -3.11
CA MET A 68 4.14 -9.95 -2.47
C MET A 68 3.00 -9.02 -2.90
N LEU A 69 3.22 -7.70 -2.95
CA LEU A 69 2.23 -6.75 -3.43
C LEU A 69 1.90 -6.97 -4.91
N HIS A 70 2.90 -7.28 -5.73
CA HIS A 70 2.69 -7.56 -7.15
C HIS A 70 1.88 -8.82 -7.41
N GLN A 71 2.02 -9.86 -6.59
CA GLN A 71 1.21 -11.08 -6.71
C GLN A 71 -0.30 -10.82 -6.55
N VAL A 72 -0.68 -9.77 -5.82
CA VAL A 72 -2.08 -9.35 -5.65
C VAL A 72 -2.47 -8.17 -6.55
N GLY A 73 -1.64 -7.84 -7.55
CA GLY A 73 -1.92 -6.79 -8.54
C GLY A 73 -1.73 -5.37 -8.03
N ILE A 74 -1.02 -5.18 -6.91
CA ILE A 74 -0.72 -3.85 -6.38
C ILE A 74 0.64 -3.42 -6.90
N HIS A 75 0.64 -2.45 -7.82
CA HIS A 75 1.87 -1.91 -8.40
C HIS A 75 2.44 -0.77 -7.57
N THR A 76 3.71 -0.90 -7.19
CA THR A 76 4.45 0.10 -6.43
C THR A 76 5.79 0.41 -7.10
N ARG A 77 6.56 1.33 -6.51
CA ARG A 77 7.96 1.57 -6.89
C ARG A 77 8.86 1.09 -5.76
N LEU A 78 9.82 0.25 -6.11
CA LEU A 78 10.90 -0.18 -5.24
C LEU A 78 12.11 0.75 -5.41
N GLY A 79 12.79 1.04 -4.31
CA GLY A 79 14.18 1.48 -4.32
C GLY A 79 14.97 0.84 -3.19
N GLU A 80 16.18 1.34 -2.94
CA GLU A 80 17.08 0.77 -1.93
C GLU A 80 16.51 0.97 -0.52
N GLY A 81 15.91 -0.10 0.03
CA GLY A 81 15.32 -0.10 1.36
C GLY A 81 14.00 0.67 1.49
N TRP A 82 13.32 0.99 0.38
CA TRP A 82 12.04 1.71 0.45
C TRP A 82 11.03 1.28 -0.61
N ILE A 83 9.75 1.46 -0.29
CA ILE A 83 8.62 1.27 -1.20
C ILE A 83 7.82 2.57 -1.31
N ARG A 84 7.49 2.97 -2.53
CA ARG A 84 6.66 4.13 -2.82
C ARG A 84 5.35 3.72 -3.48
N VAL A 85 4.25 4.15 -2.89
CA VAL A 85 2.87 3.94 -3.37
C VAL A 85 2.35 5.27 -3.91
N ALA A 86 1.91 5.29 -5.17
CA ALA A 86 1.24 6.46 -5.74
C ALA A 86 -0.11 6.69 -5.05
N LEU A 87 -0.53 7.94 -4.90
CA LEU A 87 -1.86 8.25 -4.38
C LEU A 87 -2.91 7.83 -5.42
N PRO A 88 -3.72 6.79 -5.13
CA PRO A 88 -4.68 6.25 -6.09
C PRO A 88 -5.79 7.26 -6.39
N ALA A 89 -6.52 7.05 -7.48
CA ALA A 89 -7.79 7.72 -7.72
C ALA A 89 -8.82 7.37 -6.63
N MET A 90 -9.87 8.17 -6.48
CA MET A 90 -10.82 7.99 -5.36
C MET A 90 -11.56 6.65 -5.46
N GLU A 91 -11.89 6.26 -6.68
CA GLU A 91 -12.54 5.02 -7.06
C GLU A 91 -11.64 3.78 -6.90
N GLU A 92 -10.33 3.95 -6.90
CA GLU A 92 -9.35 2.87 -6.71
C GLU A 92 -9.12 2.55 -5.23
N ILE A 93 -9.37 3.50 -4.32
CA ILE A 93 -9.16 3.33 -2.87
C ILE A 93 -9.89 2.09 -2.30
N PRO A 94 -11.20 1.86 -2.56
CA PRO A 94 -11.89 0.67 -2.05
C PRO A 94 -11.35 -0.65 -2.61
N VAL A 95 -10.89 -0.64 -3.86
CA VAL A 95 -10.32 -1.83 -4.51
C VAL A 95 -8.98 -2.18 -3.86
N LEU A 96 -8.11 -1.18 -3.70
CA LEU A 96 -6.83 -1.31 -3.02
C LEU A 96 -7.00 -1.78 -1.56
N ASP A 97 -7.91 -1.15 -0.82
CA ASP A 97 -8.24 -1.51 0.56
C ASP A 97 -8.63 -2.99 0.69
N LYS A 98 -9.50 -3.48 -0.22
CA LYS A 98 -9.91 -4.88 -0.26
C LYS A 98 -8.74 -5.82 -0.57
N ALA A 99 -7.90 -5.49 -1.54
CA ALA A 99 -6.73 -6.30 -1.91
C ALA A 99 -5.74 -6.43 -0.74
N LEU A 100 -5.47 -5.33 -0.02
CA LEU A 100 -4.60 -5.35 1.15
C LEU A 100 -5.19 -6.17 2.30
N ILE A 101 -6.50 -6.10 2.53
CA ILE A 101 -7.19 -6.94 3.53
C ILE A 101 -7.08 -8.43 3.17
N GLN A 102 -7.22 -8.78 1.89
CA GLN A 102 -7.05 -10.16 1.42
C GLN A 102 -5.61 -10.65 1.64
N LEU A 103 -4.64 -9.80 1.35
CA LEU A 103 -3.22 -10.10 1.56
C LEU A 103 -2.92 -10.38 3.05
N LEU A 104 -3.39 -9.50 3.95
CA LEU A 104 -3.24 -9.66 5.40
C LEU A 104 -3.89 -10.95 5.93
N ARG A 105 -5.06 -11.31 5.40
CA ARG A 105 -5.73 -12.58 5.77
C ARG A 105 -4.97 -13.81 5.25
N GLY A 106 -4.41 -13.73 4.05
CA GLY A 106 -3.59 -14.80 3.47
C GLY A 106 -2.32 -15.07 4.27
N ALA A 107 -1.62 -14.00 4.68
CA ALA A 107 -0.45 -14.09 5.54
C ALA A 107 -0.78 -14.68 6.94
N GLY A 108 -1.93 -14.29 7.52
CA GLY A 108 -2.39 -14.81 8.82
C GLY A 108 -2.81 -16.29 8.81
N GLY A 109 -3.17 -16.85 7.65
CA GLY A 109 -3.60 -18.26 7.51
C GLY A 109 -2.43 -19.25 7.39
N GLN A 110 -1.27 -18.82 6.88
CA GLN A 110 -0.10 -19.69 6.76
C GLN A 110 0.58 -19.97 8.10
N ASN A 111 0.42 -19.09 9.10
CA ASN A 111 1.03 -19.26 10.43
C ASN A 111 0.23 -20.14 11.42
N GLN A 112 -0.91 -20.73 11.02
CA GLN A 112 -1.74 -21.58 11.88
C GLN A 112 -1.83 -23.06 11.41
N GLY A 113 -1.06 -23.45 10.40
CA GLY A 113 -1.17 -24.74 9.72
C GLY A 113 -0.12 -25.81 10.08
N SER A 114 0.72 -25.62 11.10
CA SER A 114 1.79 -26.58 11.40
C SER A 114 2.11 -26.72 12.89
N ASN A 115 1.11 -27.04 13.73
CA ASN A 115 1.34 -27.82 14.95
C ASN A 115 0.02 -28.26 15.62
N ALA A 116 -0.73 -29.16 14.98
CA ALA A 116 -1.85 -29.83 15.64
C ALA A 116 -2.03 -31.24 15.08
N GLY A 117 -1.34 -32.20 15.70
CA GLY A 117 -1.69 -33.62 15.60
C GLY A 117 -0.51 -34.54 15.36
N MET A 118 0.10 -35.06 16.44
CA MET A 118 0.20 -36.50 16.70
C MET A 118 0.93 -36.72 18.04
N THR A 119 0.19 -36.88 19.13
CA THR A 119 0.52 -37.85 20.21
C THR A 119 -0.61 -37.84 21.23
N ARG A 120 -1.52 -38.79 21.10
CA ARG A 120 -2.31 -39.24 22.25
C ARG A 120 -2.68 -40.71 22.09
N GLY A 121 -2.07 -41.53 22.93
CA GLY A 121 -2.69 -42.71 23.50
C GLY A 121 -2.28 -44.04 22.89
N GLU A 122 -1.26 -44.67 23.47
CA GLU A 122 -1.34 -46.09 23.81
C GLU A 122 -0.93 -46.23 25.29
N LEU A 123 -1.96 -46.40 26.13
CA LEU A 123 -1.86 -47.02 27.44
C LEU A 123 -2.65 -48.32 27.34
N ALA A 124 -1.94 -49.45 27.37
CA ALA A 124 -2.40 -50.75 27.88
C ALA A 124 -1.16 -51.56 28.26
#